data_AF-W8EXP9-F1
#
_entry.id   AF-W8EXP9-F1
#
_cell.length_a   1.000
_cell.length_b   1.000
_cell.length_c   1.000
_cell.angle_alpha   90.00
_cell.angle_beta   90.00
_cell.angle_gamma   90.00
#
_symmetry.space_group_name_H-M   'P 1'
#
loop_
_entity.id
_entity.type
_entity.pdbx_description
1 polymer ?
#
loop_
_entity_poly.entity_id
_entity_poly.type
_entity_poly.pdbx_seq_one_letter_code
_entity_poly.pdbx_strand_id
1 'polypeptide(L)'
;MLFTDPIPGFNPNAGAPIPPAEAEQWTANYRNQPQTQEELAGRKRIKAYYFGNEMLDTIQKQPGCVGIRFYMGLEQDLTGDKSKDEYQLLAVGVDVNGYDLIPRTGPTGELLNEDGIVGDSTLKCPPVCDPTSPMNT
;
A
#
# COMPACT_ATOMS: atom_id res chain seq x y z
N MET A 1 8.40 -17.37 20.21
CA MET A 1 6.93 -17.42 20.10
C MET A 1 6.62 -17.92 18.72
N LEU A 2 5.93 -19.04 18.59
CA LEU A 2 5.39 -19.46 17.29
C LEU A 2 4.27 -18.49 16.94
N PHE A 3 4.22 -17.99 15.70
CA PHE A 3 3.25 -17.01 15.22
C PHE A 3 1.87 -17.64 14.99
N THR A 4 1.36 -18.38 15.98
CA THR A 4 0.07 -19.10 15.89
C THR A 4 -1.08 -18.32 16.51
N ASP A 5 -0.77 -17.36 17.39
CA ASP A 5 -1.79 -16.56 18.05
C ASP A 5 -2.15 -15.35 17.19
N PRO A 6 -3.45 -15.06 16.99
CA PRO A 6 -3.87 -13.85 16.28
C PRO A 6 -3.32 -12.58 16.92
N ILE A 7 -2.90 -11.62 16.10
CA ILE A 7 -2.53 -10.28 16.55
C ILE A 7 -3.73 -9.66 17.29
N PRO A 8 -3.55 -9.17 18.53
CA PRO A 8 -4.64 -8.57 19.29
C PRO A 8 -5.32 -7.44 18.52
N GLY A 9 -6.65 -7.53 18.39
CA GLY A 9 -7.48 -6.53 17.70
C GLY A 9 -7.54 -6.69 16.18
N PHE A 10 -6.87 -7.69 15.59
CA PHE A 10 -7.02 -8.00 14.18
C PHE A 10 -8.44 -8.50 13.87
N ASN A 11 -9.02 -8.00 12.78
CA ASN A 11 -10.28 -8.47 12.22
C ASN A 11 -10.04 -8.84 10.75
N PRO A 12 -10.13 -10.13 10.36
CA PRO A 12 -9.89 -10.55 8.97
C PRO A 12 -10.96 -10.01 8.01
N ASN A 13 -12.10 -9.54 8.52
CA ASN A 13 -13.18 -8.93 7.75
C ASN A 13 -13.19 -7.39 7.89
N ALA A 14 -12.06 -6.76 8.23
CA ALA A 14 -11.98 -5.32 8.38
C ALA A 14 -12.19 -4.58 7.05
N GLY A 15 -12.90 -3.46 7.11
CA GLY A 15 -13.20 -2.60 5.96
C GLY A 15 -14.67 -2.66 5.54
N ALA A 16 -15.13 -1.59 4.90
CA ALA A 16 -16.46 -1.50 4.30
C ALA A 16 -16.45 -0.44 3.18
N PRO A 17 -17.29 -0.57 2.14
CA PRO A 17 -17.51 0.51 1.18
C PRO A 17 -18.04 1.77 1.87
N ILE A 18 -17.61 2.93 1.38
CA ILE A 18 -18.16 4.25 1.76
C ILE A 18 -18.88 4.88 0.56
N PRO A 19 -19.83 5.81 0.78
CA PRO A 19 -20.48 6.54 -0.30
C PRO A 19 -19.47 7.34 -1.15
N PRO A 20 -19.65 7.43 -2.48
CA PRO A 20 -18.75 8.20 -3.35
C PRO A 20 -18.59 9.67 -2.96
N ALA A 21 -19.66 10.34 -2.52
CA ALA A 21 -19.58 11.74 -2.08
C ALA A 21 -18.70 11.93 -0.84
N GLU A 22 -18.68 10.94 0.07
CA GLU A 22 -17.81 10.96 1.25
C GLU A 22 -16.34 10.76 0.85
N ALA A 23 -16.07 9.80 -0.04
CA ALA A 23 -14.75 9.58 -0.59
C ALA A 23 -14.24 10.82 -1.37
N GLU A 24 -15.09 11.48 -2.16
CA GLU A 24 -14.77 12.72 -2.86
C GLU A 24 -14.37 13.82 -1.87
N GLN A 25 -15.16 14.03 -0.82
CA GLN A 25 -14.84 15.00 0.22
C GLN A 25 -13.50 14.70 0.91
N TRP A 26 -13.20 13.43 1.21
CA TRP A 26 -11.94 13.05 1.86
C TRP A 26 -10.74 13.29 0.95
N THR A 27 -10.84 12.94 -0.33
CA THR A 27 -9.76 13.21 -1.29
C THR A 27 -9.58 14.72 -1.52
N ALA A 28 -10.66 15.50 -1.53
CA ALA A 28 -10.59 16.96 -1.61
C ALA A 28 -9.89 17.56 -0.38
N ASN A 29 -10.23 17.08 0.83
CA ASN A 29 -9.55 17.47 2.07
C ASN A 29 -8.04 17.20 2.00
N TYR A 30 -7.64 16.04 1.47
CA TYR A 30 -6.23 15.71 1.27
C TYR A 30 -5.56 16.63 0.25
N ARG A 31 -6.19 16.90 -0.91
CA ARG A 31 -5.65 17.80 -1.93
C ARG A 31 -5.47 19.24 -1.42
N ASN A 32 -6.34 19.69 -0.52
CA ASN A 32 -6.38 21.07 -0.01
C ASN A 32 -5.52 21.30 1.25
N GLN A 33 -4.84 20.28 1.78
CA GLN A 33 -3.87 20.49 2.87
C GLN A 33 -2.74 21.42 2.40
N PRO A 34 -2.12 22.18 3.31
CA PRO A 34 -0.92 22.94 3.00
C PRO A 34 0.14 22.08 2.30
N GLN A 35 0.84 22.69 1.33
CA GLN A 35 1.93 22.02 0.64
C GLN A 35 3.11 21.80 1.60
N THR A 36 3.77 20.66 1.49
CA THR A 36 5.04 20.43 2.19
C THR A 36 6.17 21.23 1.54
N GLN A 37 7.30 21.34 2.23
CA GLN A 37 8.46 22.05 1.68
C GLN A 37 8.98 21.41 0.38
N GLU A 38 8.90 20.08 0.28
CA GLU A 38 9.27 19.33 -0.93
C GLU A 38 8.30 19.63 -2.08
N GLU A 39 7.00 19.77 -1.77
CA GLU A 39 6.00 20.10 -2.79
C GLU A 39 6.14 21.55 -3.28
N LEU A 40 6.46 22.47 -2.37
CA LEU A 40 6.84 23.84 -2.72
C LEU A 40 8.13 23.88 -3.55
N ALA A 41 9.05 22.93 -3.33
CA ALA A 41 10.27 22.76 -4.13
C ALA A 41 10.03 22.02 -5.47
N GLY A 42 8.77 21.72 -5.81
CA GLY A 42 8.37 21.18 -7.11
C GLY A 42 7.98 19.70 -7.12
N ARG A 43 8.06 18.99 -5.98
CA ARG A 43 7.57 17.61 -5.88
C ARG A 43 6.05 17.59 -6.06
N LYS A 44 5.55 16.70 -6.93
CA LYS A 44 4.10 16.53 -7.10
C LYS A 44 3.53 15.66 -5.98
N ARG A 45 2.45 16.12 -5.34
CA ARG A 45 1.65 15.33 -4.41
C ARG A 45 1.08 14.10 -5.11
N ILE A 46 1.31 12.91 -4.55
CA ILE A 46 0.67 11.69 -5.05
C ILE A 46 -0.79 11.68 -4.61
N LYS A 47 -1.71 11.60 -5.57
CA LYS A 47 -3.15 11.62 -5.29
C LYS A 47 -3.77 10.21 -5.24
N ALA A 48 -3.21 9.28 -6.00
CA ALA A 48 -3.69 7.91 -6.08
C ALA A 48 -2.59 6.98 -6.58
N TYR A 49 -2.71 5.72 -6.19
CA TYR A 49 -1.93 4.59 -6.70
C TYR A 49 -2.90 3.64 -7.41
N TYR A 50 -2.57 3.25 -8.64
CA TYR A 50 -3.31 2.25 -9.40
C TYR A 50 -2.55 0.93 -9.37
N PHE A 51 -3.28 -0.15 -9.10
CA PHE A 51 -2.79 -1.51 -9.20
C PHE A 51 -3.60 -2.28 -10.23
N GLY A 52 -2.92 -3.06 -11.07
CA GLY A 52 -3.60 -4.02 -11.93
C GLY A 52 -4.19 -5.17 -11.14
N ASN A 53 -5.38 -5.65 -11.55
CA ASN A 53 -6.05 -6.76 -10.90
C ASN A 53 -5.18 -8.02 -10.85
N GLU A 54 -4.42 -8.33 -11.91
CA GLU A 54 -3.55 -9.52 -11.96
C GLU A 54 -2.54 -9.57 -10.80
N MET A 55 -1.97 -8.42 -10.44
CA MET A 55 -1.05 -8.33 -9.30
C MET A 55 -1.81 -8.58 -7.98
N LEU A 56 -2.95 -7.91 -7.78
CA LEU A 56 -3.75 -8.09 -6.56
C LEU A 56 -4.27 -9.53 -6.43
N ASP A 57 -4.67 -10.15 -7.53
CA ASP A 57 -5.09 -11.55 -7.60
C ASP A 57 -3.94 -12.50 -7.24
N THR A 58 -2.72 -12.20 -7.71
CA THR A 58 -1.53 -12.97 -7.38
C THR A 58 -1.27 -12.97 -5.87
N ILE A 59 -1.38 -11.81 -5.23
CA ILE A 59 -1.23 -11.70 -3.77
C ILE A 59 -2.36 -12.44 -3.03
N GLN A 60 -3.61 -12.28 -3.49
CA GLN A 60 -4.79 -12.88 -2.86
C GLN A 60 -4.82 -14.41 -2.99
N LYS A 61 -4.23 -14.98 -4.05
CA LYS A 61 -4.16 -16.42 -4.27
C LYS A 61 -3.10 -17.11 -3.41
N GLN A 62 -2.29 -16.38 -2.65
CA GLN A 62 -1.37 -16.98 -1.69
C GLN A 62 -2.15 -17.82 -0.66
N PRO A 63 -1.70 -19.04 -0.34
CA PRO A 63 -2.38 -19.90 0.63
C PRO A 63 -2.58 -19.21 1.98
N GLY A 64 -3.80 -19.24 2.50
CA GLY A 64 -4.14 -18.65 3.80
C GLY A 64 -4.32 -17.13 3.81
N CYS A 65 -4.22 -16.46 2.65
CA CYS A 65 -4.47 -15.03 2.54
C CYS A 65 -5.95 -14.70 2.80
N VAL A 66 -6.21 -13.79 3.74
CA VAL A 66 -7.55 -13.31 4.10
C VAL A 66 -7.75 -11.82 3.77
N GLY A 67 -6.69 -11.12 3.38
CA GLY A 67 -6.73 -9.70 3.05
C GLY A 67 -5.40 -9.16 2.56
N ILE A 68 -5.38 -7.88 2.20
CA ILE A 68 -4.19 -7.17 1.71
C ILE A 68 -3.85 -6.03 2.66
N ARG A 69 -2.58 -5.91 3.03
CA ARG A 69 -1.99 -4.77 3.72
C ARG A 69 -1.20 -3.92 2.74
N PHE A 70 -1.33 -2.61 2.87
CA PHE A 70 -0.55 -1.65 2.10
C PHE A 70 0.48 -0.96 2.99
N TYR A 71 1.74 -0.96 2.55
CA TYR A 71 2.85 -0.26 3.18
C TYR A 71 3.27 0.93 2.35
N MET A 72 3.58 2.05 3.01
CA MET A 72 4.28 3.17 2.37
C MET A 72 5.78 2.88 2.36
N GLY A 73 6.35 2.77 1.18
CA GLY A 73 7.79 2.67 0.94
C GLY A 73 8.38 3.98 0.43
N LEU A 74 9.69 4.11 0.56
CA LEU A 74 10.47 5.15 -0.09
C LEU A 74 11.54 4.46 -0.93
N GLU A 75 11.39 4.54 -2.24
CA GLU A 75 12.42 4.12 -3.18
C GLU A 75 13.47 5.23 -3.21
N GLN A 76 14.53 5.05 -2.42
CA GLN A 76 15.66 5.98 -2.37
C GLN A 76 16.68 5.64 -3.47
N ASP A 77 17.09 6.66 -4.21
CA ASP A 77 18.39 6.63 -4.87
C ASP A 77 19.46 6.88 -3.77
N LEU A 78 20.24 5.85 -3.41
CA LEU A 78 21.28 5.92 -2.37
C LEU A 78 22.39 6.95 -2.67
N THR A 79 22.30 7.70 -3.77
CA THR A 79 23.21 8.79 -4.13
C THR A 79 23.00 10.09 -3.35
N GLY A 80 21.97 10.19 -2.49
CA GLY A 80 21.77 11.32 -1.58
C GLY A 80 21.03 12.53 -2.20
N ASP A 81 20.60 12.41 -3.45
CA ASP A 81 19.71 13.38 -4.11
C ASP A 81 18.25 13.08 -3.80
N LYS A 82 17.71 13.75 -2.77
CA LYS A 82 16.33 13.60 -2.32
C LYS A 82 15.27 14.05 -3.34
N SER A 83 15.67 14.72 -4.43
CA SER A 83 14.73 15.10 -5.49
C SER A 83 14.21 13.88 -6.27
N LYS A 84 14.88 12.73 -6.13
CA LYS A 84 14.51 11.45 -6.77
C LYS A 84 13.82 10.47 -5.83
N ASP A 85 13.67 10.81 -4.55
CA ASP A 85 13.00 9.94 -3.58
C ASP A 85 11.56 9.69 -4.04
N GLU A 86 11.19 8.46 -4.36
CA GLU A 86 9.84 8.13 -4.81
C GLU A 86 9.06 7.35 -3.74
N TYR A 87 7.93 7.91 -3.29
CA TYR A 87 7.03 7.16 -2.42
C TYR A 87 6.33 6.07 -3.23
N GLN A 88 6.42 4.84 -2.75
CA GLN A 88 5.77 3.67 -3.32
C GLN A 88 4.71 3.14 -2.36
N LEU A 89 3.64 2.57 -2.89
CA LEU A 89 2.69 1.79 -2.10
C LEU A 89 2.94 0.32 -2.40
N LEU A 90 3.31 -0.45 -1.39
CA LEU A 90 3.62 -1.86 -1.48
C LEU A 90 2.42 -2.67 -0.98
N ALA A 91 1.97 -3.66 -1.76
CA ALA A 91 0.86 -4.55 -1.38
C ALA A 91 1.39 -5.88 -0.86
N VAL A 92 0.81 -6.38 0.23
CA VAL A 92 1.23 -7.61 0.91
C VAL A 92 0.01 -8.42 1.36
N GLY A 93 0.03 -9.73 1.16
CA GLY A 93 -1.03 -10.63 1.64
C GLY A 93 -0.96 -10.80 3.16
N VAL A 94 -2.10 -10.97 3.82
CA VAL A 94 -2.19 -11.13 5.28
C VAL A 94 -2.90 -12.43 5.61
N ASP A 95 -2.41 -13.18 6.57
CA ASP A 95 -3.03 -14.42 7.05
C ASP A 95 -4.16 -14.18 8.06
N VAL A 96 -4.86 -15.27 8.43
CA VAL A 96 -5.98 -15.24 9.39
C VAL A 96 -5.60 -14.72 10.78
N ASN A 97 -4.32 -14.77 11.14
CA ASN A 97 -3.79 -14.28 12.41
C ASN A 97 -3.32 -12.83 12.31
N GLY A 98 -3.37 -12.21 11.13
CA GLY A 98 -2.95 -10.83 10.91
C GLY A 98 -1.48 -10.67 10.54
N TYR A 99 -0.74 -11.75 10.31
CA TYR A 99 0.66 -11.67 9.89
C TYR A 99 0.81 -11.57 8.37
N ASP A 100 1.84 -10.87 7.93
CA ASP A 100 2.15 -10.75 6.51
C ASP A 100 2.68 -12.06 5.92
N LEU A 101 2.18 -12.38 4.74
CA LEU A 101 2.62 -13.47 3.88
C LEU A 101 3.82 -13.04 3.04
N ILE A 102 4.92 -12.72 3.73
CA ILE A 102 6.22 -12.38 3.13
C ILE A 102 7.33 -13.31 3.64
N PRO A 103 8.38 -13.57 2.85
CA PRO A 103 9.49 -14.39 3.28
C PRO A 103 10.16 -13.77 4.51
N ARG A 104 10.32 -14.57 5.57
CA ARG A 104 10.95 -14.14 6.81
C ARG A 104 11.58 -15.29 7.54
N THR A 105 12.58 -14.99 8.36
CA THR A 105 13.18 -15.97 9.27
C THR A 105 12.37 -16.05 10.56
N GLY A 106 11.95 -17.25 10.93
CA GLY A 106 11.29 -17.53 12.19
C GLY A 106 12.24 -17.51 13.38
N PRO A 107 11.72 -17.66 14.60
CA PRO A 107 12.51 -17.55 15.82
C PRO A 107 13.62 -18.60 15.96
N THR A 108 13.53 -19.72 15.23
CA THR A 108 14.52 -20.81 15.27
C THR A 108 15.44 -20.82 14.05
N GLY A 109 15.37 -19.79 13.20
CA GLY A 109 16.19 -19.70 11.99
C GLY A 109 15.57 -20.36 10.76
N GLU A 110 14.39 -20.96 10.90
CA GLU A 110 13.63 -21.53 9.80
C GLU A 110 13.11 -20.43 8.87
N LEU A 111 13.07 -20.71 7.58
CA LEU A 111 12.42 -19.82 6.62
C LEU A 111 10.90 -20.07 6.67
N LEU A 112 10.15 -18.99 6.81
CA LEU A 112 8.69 -18.96 6.81
C LEU A 112 8.21 -18.18 5.59
N ASN A 113 7.14 -18.65 4.96
CA ASN A 113 6.52 -18.00 3.80
C ASN A 113 7.53 -17.70 2.68
N GLU A 114 8.40 -18.67 2.34
CA GLU A 114 9.46 -18.52 1.34
C GLU A 114 8.94 -18.01 -0.02
N ASP A 115 7.74 -18.41 -0.41
CA ASP A 115 7.06 -18.00 -1.65
C ASP A 115 6.23 -16.71 -1.49
N GLY A 116 6.41 -15.98 -0.39
CA GLY A 116 5.65 -14.77 -0.09
C GLY A 116 5.90 -13.67 -1.12
N ILE A 117 4.83 -12.99 -1.53
CA ILE A 117 4.86 -12.01 -2.63
C ILE A 117 4.61 -10.61 -2.10
N VAL A 118 5.48 -9.68 -2.48
CA VAL A 118 5.28 -8.23 -2.32
C VAL A 118 5.01 -7.64 -3.70
N GLY A 119 3.87 -6.96 -3.83
CA GLY A 119 3.50 -6.27 -5.06
C GLY A 119 3.96 -4.82 -5.06
N ASP A 120 4.74 -4.45 -6.06
CA ASP A 120 5.00 -3.07 -6.47
C ASP A 120 4.87 -2.98 -7.99
N SER A 121 3.99 -2.11 -8.48
CA SER A 121 3.78 -1.80 -9.91
C SER A 121 2.75 -0.68 -10.02
N THR A 122 2.90 0.35 -9.18
CA THR A 122 1.89 1.39 -9.11
C THR A 122 2.03 2.39 -10.25
N LEU A 123 0.98 2.59 -11.04
CA LEU A 123 0.85 3.83 -11.79
C LEU A 123 0.35 4.91 -10.81
N LYS A 124 0.97 6.09 -10.87
CA LYS A 124 0.72 7.17 -9.92
C LYS A 124 -0.04 8.31 -10.60
N CYS A 125 -0.99 8.89 -9.87
CA CYS A 125 -1.59 10.18 -10.19
C CYS A 125 -0.78 11.26 -9.44
N PRO A 126 -0.23 12.33 -10.06
CA PRO A 126 -0.67 13.00 -11.30
C PRO A 126 -0.24 12.49 -12.70
N PRO A 127 0.88 11.78 -12.90
CA PRO A 127 1.33 11.39 -14.24
C PRO A 127 0.31 10.57 -15.03
N VAL A 128 -0.41 9.67 -14.35
CA VAL A 128 -1.47 8.83 -14.91
C VAL A 128 -2.68 8.92 -13.99
N CYS A 129 -3.64 9.78 -14.32
CA CYS A 129 -4.93 9.87 -13.63
C CYS A 129 -6.07 9.73 -14.62
N ASP A 130 -7.23 9.33 -14.11
CA ASP A 130 -8.49 9.65 -14.77
C ASP A 130 -8.75 11.17 -14.65
N PRO A 131 -8.79 11.92 -15.77
CA PRO A 131 -9.04 13.35 -15.75
C PRO A 131 -10.52 13.70 -15.46
N THR A 132 -11.41 12.71 -15.52
CA THR A 132 -12.86 12.90 -15.32
C THR A 132 -13.34 12.49 -13.94
N SER A 133 -12.46 11.87 -13.14
CA SER A 133 -12.84 11.36 -11.81
C SER A 133 -13.04 12.50 -10.80
N PRO A 134 -14.17 12.54 -10.08
CA PRO A 134 -14.39 13.52 -9.01
C PRO A 134 -13.39 13.37 -7.85
N MET A 135 -12.71 12.22 -7.76
CA MET A 135 -11.65 11.96 -6.77
C MET A 135 -10.34 12.70 -7.07
N ASN A 136 -10.23 13.37 -8.22
CA ASN A 136 -9.01 14.06 -8.67
C ASN A 136 -9.21 15.55 -8.98
N THR A 137 -10.46 16.00 -9.14
CA THR A 137 -10.84 17.37 -9.54
C THR A 137 -10.89 18.36 -8.38
#